data_AF-A0AAW4GD31-F1
#
_entry.id   AF-A0AAW4GD31-F1
#
_cell.length_a   1.000
_cell.length_b   1.000
_cell.length_c   1.000
_cell.angle_alpha   90.00
_cell.angle_beta   90.00
_cell.angle_gamma   90.00
#
_symmetry.space_group_name_H-M   'P 1'
#
loop_
_entity.id
_entity.type
_entity.pdbx_description
1 polymer ?
#
loop_
_entity_poly.entity_id
_entity_poly.type
_entity_poly.pdbx_seq_one_letter_code
_entity_poly.pdbx_strand_id
1 'polypeptide(L)'
;MNARTDVESQLEDVEGKLASASSRLDQLVLDFALSIAPDVSSWIEQAAVRKLEENHEKVNAGGLEFVRMFKADVTELRARATAICEEAIGKQDQWPHHRDLVESDLYSNRTDFFGAIYKRAVSSLGDVLNKHGLIGARDGSWQRVRGSHYEYAYHTGFDARKYEEVEAYRLLLREHFALKSEVARLVAEIQKAKARALWDEAP
;
A
#
# COMPACT_ATOMS: atom_id res chain seq x y z
N MET A 1 -28.56 -38.22 1.29
CA MET A 1 -28.85 -36.98 2.05
C MET A 1 -27.60 -36.36 2.71
N ASN A 2 -26.38 -36.93 2.62
CA ASN A 2 -25.21 -36.46 3.39
C ASN A 2 -24.23 -35.53 2.64
N ALA A 3 -23.99 -35.74 1.34
CA ALA A 3 -22.92 -35.01 0.64
C ALA A 3 -23.16 -33.49 0.49
N ARG A 4 -24.41 -33.03 0.47
CA ARG A 4 -24.74 -31.60 0.35
C ARG A 4 -24.49 -30.85 1.66
N THR A 5 -24.90 -31.43 2.78
CA THR A 5 -24.60 -30.90 4.12
C THR A 5 -23.10 -30.88 4.41
N ASP A 6 -22.35 -31.86 3.87
CA ASP A 6 -20.89 -31.90 4.02
C ASP A 6 -20.20 -30.76 3.26
N VAL A 7 -20.62 -30.46 2.01
CA VAL A 7 -20.07 -29.34 1.21
C VAL A 7 -20.50 -27.98 1.77
N GLU A 8 -21.73 -27.85 2.26
CA GLU A 8 -22.21 -26.62 2.91
C GLU A 8 -21.44 -26.34 4.22
N SER A 9 -21.14 -27.37 5.02
CA SER A 9 -20.30 -27.22 6.23
C SER A 9 -18.85 -26.87 5.88
N GLN A 10 -18.28 -27.46 4.84
CA GLN A 10 -16.94 -27.10 4.37
C GLN A 10 -16.87 -25.66 3.89
N LEU A 11 -17.91 -25.17 3.20
CA LEU A 11 -17.98 -23.78 2.78
C LEU A 11 -17.94 -22.84 3.98
N GLU A 12 -18.75 -23.09 5.01
CA GLU A 12 -18.78 -22.28 6.23
C GLU A 12 -17.39 -22.22 6.92
N ASP A 13 -16.70 -23.36 7.02
CA ASP A 13 -15.35 -23.42 7.59
C ASP A 13 -14.33 -22.61 6.79
N VAL A 14 -14.39 -22.69 5.45
CA VAL A 14 -13.47 -21.96 4.57
C VAL A 14 -13.77 -20.46 4.58
N GLU A 15 -15.05 -20.07 4.62
CA GLU A 15 -15.47 -18.67 4.75
C GLU A 15 -15.01 -18.07 6.08
N GLY A 16 -15.09 -18.82 7.18
CA GLY A 16 -14.57 -18.40 8.48
C GLY A 16 -13.05 -18.16 8.47
N LYS A 17 -12.29 -19.06 7.84
CA LYS A 17 -10.84 -18.89 7.64
C LYS A 17 -10.53 -17.69 6.76
N LEU A 18 -11.29 -17.50 5.68
CA LEU A 18 -11.10 -16.37 4.77
C LEU A 18 -11.31 -15.03 5.48
N ALA A 19 -12.38 -14.91 6.28
CA ALA A 19 -12.66 -13.71 7.06
C ALA A 19 -11.54 -13.40 8.07
N SER A 20 -11.05 -14.43 8.77
CA SER A 20 -9.91 -14.29 9.70
C SER A 20 -8.63 -13.85 8.98
N ALA A 21 -8.31 -14.46 7.83
CA ALA A 21 -7.15 -14.11 7.02
C ALA A 21 -7.25 -12.66 6.49
N SER A 22 -8.43 -12.24 6.02
CA SER A 22 -8.66 -10.85 5.59
C SER A 22 -8.40 -9.85 6.72
N SER A 23 -9.00 -10.06 7.90
CA SER A 23 -8.79 -9.18 9.06
C SER A 23 -7.32 -9.11 9.49
N ARG A 24 -6.60 -10.24 9.43
CA ARG A 24 -5.17 -10.26 9.75
C ARG A 24 -4.34 -9.54 8.69
N LEU A 25 -4.69 -9.64 7.41
CA LEU A 25 -4.05 -8.86 6.33
C LEU A 25 -4.28 -7.36 6.51
N ASP A 26 -5.49 -6.94 6.89
CA ASP A 26 -5.79 -5.55 7.21
C ASP A 26 -4.87 -5.02 8.31
N GLN A 27 -4.76 -5.78 9.41
CA GLN A 27 -3.91 -5.41 10.54
C GLN A 27 -2.44 -5.27 10.12
N LEU A 28 -1.92 -6.18 9.30
CA LEU A 28 -0.53 -6.11 8.83
C LEU A 28 -0.24 -4.87 7.97
N VAL A 29 -1.22 -4.39 7.20
CA VAL A 29 -1.08 -3.14 6.44
C VAL A 29 -1.04 -1.93 7.38
N LEU A 30 -1.87 -1.92 8.43
CA LEU A 30 -1.88 -0.86 9.44
C LEU A 30 -0.59 -0.87 10.28
N ASP A 31 -0.14 -2.04 10.73
CA ASP A 31 1.09 -2.20 11.49
C ASP A 31 2.31 -1.71 10.68
N PHE A 32 2.35 -2.02 9.37
CA PHE A 32 3.38 -1.50 8.47
C PHE A 32 3.41 0.03 8.41
N ALA A 33 2.25 0.70 8.37
CA ALA A 33 2.18 2.16 8.31
C ALA A 33 2.82 2.80 9.56
N LEU A 34 2.72 2.15 10.72
CA LEU A 34 3.38 2.57 11.94
C LEU A 34 4.88 2.27 11.89
N SER A 35 5.27 1.07 11.47
CA SER A 35 6.67 0.62 11.46
C SER A 35 7.54 1.36 10.45
N ILE A 36 6.97 1.82 9.33
CA ILE A 36 7.68 2.54 8.27
C ILE A 36 7.88 4.04 8.57
N ALA A 37 7.11 4.62 9.49
CA ALA A 37 7.11 6.06 9.76
C ALA A 37 8.48 6.66 10.17
N PRO A 38 9.31 5.99 11.00
CA PRO A 38 10.66 6.47 11.31
C PRO A 38 11.55 6.58 10.08
N ASP A 39 11.47 5.61 9.17
CA ASP A 39 12.28 5.58 7.95
C ASP A 39 11.80 6.63 6.94
N VAL A 40 10.49 6.89 6.87
CA VAL A 40 9.94 8.02 6.10
C VAL A 40 10.43 9.35 6.67
N SER A 41 10.37 9.54 7.99
CA SER A 41 10.85 10.78 8.64
C SER A 41 12.34 11.02 8.41
N SER A 42 13.16 9.97 8.52
CA SER A 42 14.60 10.01 8.26
C SER A 42 14.89 10.34 6.78
N TRP A 43 14.17 9.69 5.86
CA TRP A 43 14.31 9.95 4.43
C TRP A 43 13.96 11.39 4.08
N ILE A 44 12.86 11.92 4.63
CA ILE A 44 12.41 13.31 4.41
C ILE A 44 13.50 14.30 4.82
N GLU A 45 14.12 14.11 5.99
CA GLU A 45 15.22 14.96 6.46
C GLU A 45 16.42 14.92 5.51
N GLN A 46 16.88 13.72 5.15
CA GLN A 46 18.04 13.54 4.27
C GLN A 46 17.80 14.12 2.88
N ALA A 47 16.61 13.91 2.32
CA ALA A 47 16.23 14.44 1.02
C ALA A 47 16.09 15.97 1.05
N ALA A 48 15.55 16.54 2.13
CA ALA A 48 15.46 17.98 2.32
C ALA A 48 16.84 18.65 2.40
N VAL A 49 17.78 18.07 3.16
CA VAL A 49 19.16 18.56 3.23
C VAL A 49 19.83 18.50 1.87
N ARG A 50 19.73 17.36 1.16
CA ARG A 50 20.27 17.22 -0.20
C ARG A 50 19.70 18.29 -1.15
N LYS A 51 18.41 18.60 -1.05
CA LYS A 51 17.78 19.62 -1.89
C LYS A 51 18.25 21.03 -1.57
N LEU A 52 18.60 21.34 -0.33
CA LEU A 52 19.28 22.61 0.00
C LEU A 52 20.65 22.69 -0.65
N GLU A 53 21.45 21.62 -0.58
CA GLU A 53 22.79 21.55 -1.17
C GLU A 53 22.75 21.66 -2.70
N GLU A 54 21.82 20.95 -3.35
CA GLU A 54 21.59 21.02 -4.80
C GLU A 54 21.17 22.43 -5.26
N ASN A 55 20.51 23.21 -4.41
CA ASN A 55 20.01 24.56 -4.71
C ASN A 55 20.81 25.67 -3.97
N HIS A 56 22.08 25.44 -3.68
CA HIS A 56 22.92 26.31 -2.84
C HIS A 56 22.90 27.80 -3.24
N GLU A 57 22.88 28.14 -4.54
CA GLU A 57 22.82 29.55 -4.99
C GLU A 57 21.55 30.25 -4.47
N LYS A 58 20.40 29.59 -4.58
CA LYS A 58 19.11 30.11 -4.11
C LYS A 58 19.07 30.20 -2.59
N VAL A 59 19.59 29.17 -1.91
CA VAL A 59 19.68 29.13 -0.45
C VAL A 59 20.57 30.28 0.05
N ASN A 60 21.71 30.50 -0.57
CA ASN A 60 22.64 31.58 -0.22
C ASN A 60 22.02 32.97 -0.48
N ALA A 61 21.27 33.14 -1.57
CA ALA A 61 20.56 34.39 -1.86
C ALA A 61 19.42 34.68 -0.87
N GLY A 62 18.69 33.64 -0.43
CA GLY A 62 17.63 33.75 0.57
C GLY A 62 18.13 33.91 2.00
N GLY A 63 19.38 33.50 2.27
CA GLY A 63 20.04 33.63 3.56
C GLY A 63 19.39 32.81 4.68
N LEU A 64 19.69 33.18 5.93
CA LEU A 64 19.30 32.42 7.11
C LEU A 64 17.77 32.28 7.28
N GLU A 65 17.01 33.30 6.89
CA GLU A 65 15.55 33.29 7.04
C GLU A 65 14.90 32.23 6.16
N PHE A 66 15.36 32.09 4.92
CA PHE A 66 14.92 31.02 4.01
C PHE A 66 15.15 29.64 4.65
N VAL A 67 16.36 29.39 5.16
CA VAL A 67 16.70 28.11 5.81
C VAL A 67 15.84 27.86 7.04
N ARG A 68 15.58 28.90 7.85
CA ARG A 68 14.72 28.80 9.04
C ARG A 68 13.30 28.39 8.69
N MET A 69 12.70 29.04 7.70
CA MET A 69 11.34 28.73 7.24
C MET A 69 11.25 27.33 6.62
N PHE A 70 12.21 26.97 5.76
CA PHE A 70 12.24 25.63 5.16
C PHE A 70 12.42 24.54 6.21
N LYS A 71 13.35 24.72 7.16
CA LYS A 71 13.57 23.78 8.26
C LYS A 71 12.31 23.62 9.12
N ALA A 72 11.60 24.70 9.41
CA ALA A 72 10.34 24.64 10.17
C ALA A 72 9.29 23.78 9.44
N ASP A 73 9.08 24.00 8.14
CA ASP A 73 8.13 23.21 7.35
C ASP A 73 8.53 21.73 7.27
N VAL A 74 9.83 21.43 7.14
CA VAL A 74 10.33 20.05 7.14
C VAL A 74 10.17 19.39 8.51
N THR A 75 10.42 20.11 9.61
CA THR A 75 10.20 19.61 10.97
C THR A 75 8.72 19.31 11.21
N GLU A 76 7.82 20.18 10.76
CA GLU A 76 6.38 19.96 10.85
C GLU A 76 5.96 18.73 10.05
N LEU A 77 6.44 18.60 8.80
CA LEU A 77 6.15 17.44 7.96
C LEU A 77 6.60 16.13 8.62
N ARG A 78 7.81 16.11 9.20
CA ARG A 78 8.35 14.95 9.90
C ARG A 78 7.58 14.59 11.17
N ALA A 79 7.10 15.59 11.91
CA ALA A 79 6.25 15.35 13.08
C ALA A 79 4.93 14.66 12.70
N ARG A 80 4.50 14.78 11.44
CA ARG A 80 3.31 14.10 10.87
C ARG A 80 3.62 12.78 10.17
N ALA A 81 4.83 12.24 10.28
CA ALA A 81 5.25 11.05 9.51
C ALA A 81 4.29 9.85 9.66
N THR A 82 3.80 9.56 10.87
CA THR A 82 2.83 8.49 11.10
C THR A 82 1.54 8.71 10.31
N ALA A 83 0.94 9.90 10.43
CA ALA A 83 -0.29 10.24 9.69
C ALA A 83 -0.08 10.19 8.17
N ILE A 84 1.09 10.63 7.69
CA ILE A 84 1.44 10.55 6.26
C ILE A 84 1.49 9.10 5.79
N CYS A 85 2.03 8.18 6.59
CA CYS A 85 2.07 6.76 6.26
C CYS A 85 0.67 6.12 6.28
N GLU A 86 -0.17 6.48 7.25
CA GLU A 86 -1.58 6.05 7.33
C GLU A 86 -2.44 6.60 6.19
N GLU A 87 -2.15 7.80 5.69
CA GLU A 87 -2.79 8.33 4.49
C GLU A 87 -2.26 7.61 3.23
N ALA A 88 -0.98 7.27 3.21
CA ALA A 88 -0.30 6.65 2.09
C ALA A 88 -0.69 5.18 1.84
N ILE A 89 -1.30 4.47 2.78
CA ILE A 89 -1.88 3.13 2.51
C ILE A 89 -3.09 3.20 1.56
N GLY A 90 -3.79 4.33 1.54
CA GLY A 90 -4.96 4.55 0.69
C GLY A 90 -6.21 3.82 1.19
N LYS A 91 -7.26 3.78 0.36
CA LYS A 91 -8.55 3.19 0.74
C LYS A 91 -8.48 1.66 0.80
N GLN A 92 -9.14 1.07 1.79
CA GLN A 92 -9.14 -0.38 2.04
C GLN A 92 -9.65 -1.20 0.84
N ASP A 93 -10.68 -0.74 0.14
CA ASP A 93 -11.23 -1.39 -1.06
C ASP A 93 -10.22 -1.54 -2.21
N GLN A 94 -9.12 -0.78 -2.16
CA GLN A 94 -8.05 -0.84 -3.16
C GLN A 94 -6.91 -1.76 -2.75
N TRP A 95 -6.89 -2.31 -1.53
CA TRP A 95 -5.82 -3.17 -1.06
C TRP A 95 -5.86 -4.53 -1.77
N PRO A 96 -4.70 -5.17 -2.02
CA PRO A 96 -4.63 -6.37 -2.87
C PRO A 96 -5.57 -7.50 -2.46
N HIS A 97 -5.76 -7.72 -1.16
CA HIS A 97 -6.61 -8.81 -0.67
C HIS A 97 -8.11 -8.50 -0.73
N HIS A 98 -8.52 -7.24 -0.84
CA HIS A 98 -9.92 -6.85 -1.03
C HIS A 98 -10.38 -6.89 -2.49
N ARG A 99 -9.45 -7.01 -3.44
CA ARG A 99 -9.77 -7.11 -4.87
C ARG A 99 -10.36 -8.48 -5.22
N ASP A 100 -11.17 -8.51 -6.27
CA ASP A 100 -11.62 -9.75 -6.89
C ASP A 100 -10.42 -10.56 -7.40
N LEU A 101 -10.53 -11.88 -7.37
CA LEU A 101 -9.50 -12.77 -7.93
C LEU A 101 -9.38 -12.51 -9.43
N VAL A 102 -8.26 -11.92 -9.86
CA VAL A 102 -7.86 -11.91 -11.26
C VAL A 102 -6.76 -12.94 -11.45
N GLU A 103 -6.88 -13.80 -12.46
CA GLU A 103 -5.94 -14.90 -12.75
C GLU A 103 -4.48 -14.42 -12.90
N SER A 104 -4.29 -13.16 -13.31
CA SER A 104 -2.98 -12.50 -13.37
C SER A 104 -2.34 -12.25 -11.99
N ASP A 105 -3.13 -12.08 -10.94
CA ASP A 105 -2.65 -11.66 -9.62
C ASP A 105 -1.95 -12.80 -8.87
N LEU A 106 -2.22 -14.05 -9.26
CA LEU A 106 -1.54 -15.25 -8.74
C LEU A 106 -0.08 -15.36 -9.23
N TYR A 107 0.24 -14.76 -10.38
CA TYR A 107 1.52 -14.92 -11.07
C TYR A 107 2.28 -13.62 -11.33
N SER A 108 1.67 -12.46 -11.05
CA SER A 108 2.34 -11.19 -11.28
C SER A 108 3.28 -10.85 -10.12
N ASN A 109 4.56 -10.63 -10.44
CA ASN A 109 5.49 -9.87 -9.60
C ASN A 109 5.09 -8.38 -9.50
N ARG A 110 3.91 -7.99 -9.99
CA ARG A 110 3.42 -6.60 -10.01
C ARG A 110 2.61 -6.29 -8.76
N THR A 111 3.25 -6.34 -7.60
CA THR A 111 2.73 -5.61 -6.44
C THR A 111 3.87 -5.29 -5.52
N ASP A 112 4.66 -4.28 -5.88
CA ASP A 112 5.39 -3.50 -4.87
C ASP A 112 4.39 -2.61 -4.12
N PHE A 113 3.38 -3.23 -3.49
CA PHE A 113 2.30 -2.54 -2.78
C PHE A 113 2.88 -1.68 -1.66
N PHE A 114 3.78 -2.28 -0.85
CA PHE A 114 4.46 -1.60 0.25
C PHE A 114 5.47 -0.55 -0.23
N GLY A 115 6.23 -0.79 -1.30
CA GLY A 115 7.08 0.26 -1.87
C GLY A 115 6.28 1.39 -2.51
N ALA A 116 5.08 1.13 -3.04
CA ALA A 116 4.17 2.17 -3.49
C ALA A 116 3.58 2.98 -2.33
N ILE A 117 3.36 2.38 -1.15
CA ILE A 117 3.00 3.10 0.08
C ILE A 117 4.17 4.01 0.48
N TYR A 118 5.38 3.46 0.59
CA TYR A 118 6.57 4.25 0.94
C TYR A 118 6.79 5.41 -0.02
N LYS A 119 6.69 5.16 -1.33
CA LYS A 119 6.80 6.19 -2.37
C LYS A 119 5.78 7.31 -2.21
N ARG A 120 4.51 6.97 -1.94
CA ARG A 120 3.46 7.96 -1.67
C ARG A 120 3.78 8.77 -0.41
N ALA A 121 4.21 8.10 0.66
CA ALA A 121 4.54 8.75 1.92
C ALA A 121 5.71 9.75 1.77
N VAL A 122 6.81 9.36 1.14
CA VAL A 122 7.97 10.25 0.93
C VAL A 122 7.70 11.37 -0.08
N SER A 123 6.71 11.18 -0.97
CA SER A 123 6.29 12.21 -1.92
C SER A 123 5.63 13.41 -1.26
N SER A 124 5.21 13.30 0.01
CA SER A 124 4.70 14.44 0.81
C SER A 124 5.70 15.61 0.92
N LEU A 125 7.00 15.33 0.81
CA LEU A 125 8.04 16.37 0.78
C LEU A 125 7.95 17.26 -0.48
N GLY A 126 7.35 16.75 -1.57
CA GLY A 126 7.25 17.46 -2.85
C GLY A 126 6.55 18.82 -2.73
N ASP A 127 5.49 18.91 -1.94
CA ASP A 127 4.74 20.16 -1.74
C ASP A 127 5.57 21.19 -0.95
N VAL A 128 6.34 20.76 0.05
CA VAL A 128 7.26 21.63 0.81
C VAL A 128 8.38 22.13 -0.11
N LEU A 129 9.00 21.24 -0.89
CA LEU A 129 10.04 21.65 -1.85
C LEU A 129 9.48 22.62 -2.89
N ASN A 130 8.28 22.38 -3.41
CA ASN A 130 7.62 23.26 -4.36
C ASN A 130 7.30 24.63 -3.76
N LYS A 131 6.76 24.68 -2.53
CA LYS A 131 6.49 25.94 -1.78
C LYS A 131 7.73 26.83 -1.70
N HIS A 132 8.90 26.24 -1.48
CA HIS A 132 10.18 26.96 -1.41
C HIS A 132 10.87 27.09 -2.77
N GLY A 133 10.26 26.58 -3.85
CA GLY A 133 10.79 26.55 -5.22
C GLY A 133 12.14 25.83 -5.32
N LEU A 134 12.31 24.75 -4.56
CA LEU A 134 13.49 23.88 -4.57
C LEU A 134 13.36 22.72 -5.58
N ILE A 135 12.23 22.64 -6.29
CA ILE A 135 12.04 21.79 -7.47
C ILE A 135 12.27 22.63 -8.72
N GLY A 136 13.40 22.40 -9.38
CA GLY A 136 13.78 23.11 -10.60
C GLY A 136 13.16 22.52 -11.86
N ALA A 137 13.18 23.28 -12.97
CA ALA A 137 12.68 22.81 -14.27
C ALA A 137 13.45 21.60 -14.85
N ARG A 138 14.66 21.33 -14.34
CA ARG A 138 15.50 20.19 -14.73
C ARG A 138 15.58 19.10 -13.65
N ASP A 139 14.76 19.20 -12.61
CA ASP A 139 14.76 18.25 -11.52
C ASP A 139 14.09 16.94 -11.95
N GLY A 140 14.89 15.95 -12.33
CA GLY A 140 14.41 14.63 -12.71
C GLY A 140 13.98 13.76 -11.53
N SER A 141 14.25 14.16 -10.28
CA SER A 141 13.86 13.36 -9.11
C SER A 141 12.44 13.62 -8.63
N TRP A 142 11.81 14.69 -9.11
CA TRP A 142 10.43 15.04 -8.79
C TRP A 142 9.61 15.22 -10.05
N GLN A 143 8.56 14.43 -10.18
CA GLN A 143 7.63 14.51 -11.29
C GLN A 143 6.37 15.25 -10.86
N ARG A 144 5.99 16.27 -11.63
CA ARG A 144 4.69 16.92 -11.43
C ARG A 144 3.57 15.94 -11.78
N VAL A 145 2.71 15.68 -10.81
CA VAL A 145 1.44 14.95 -11.00
C VAL A 145 0.29 15.94 -11.12
N ARG A 146 -0.91 15.46 -11.50
CA ARG A 146 -2.09 16.29 -11.78
C ARG A 146 -2.24 17.45 -10.79
N GLY A 147 -2.33 18.69 -11.29
CA GLY A 147 -2.43 19.89 -10.46
C GLY A 147 -1.06 20.50 -10.10
N SER A 148 -0.86 20.86 -8.84
CA SER A 148 0.36 21.49 -8.29
C SER A 148 1.20 20.55 -7.41
N HIS A 149 0.85 19.26 -7.35
CA HIS A 149 1.54 18.27 -6.54
C HIS A 149 2.72 17.64 -7.27
N TYR A 150 3.71 17.21 -6.48
CA TYR A 150 4.90 16.54 -6.96
C TYR A 150 5.06 15.18 -6.31
N GLU A 151 5.40 14.18 -7.12
CA GLU A 151 5.74 12.83 -6.66
C GLU A 151 7.22 12.56 -6.90
N TYR A 152 7.84 11.82 -6.00
CA TYR A 152 9.21 11.37 -6.19
C TYR A 152 9.27 10.40 -7.38
N ALA A 153 10.16 10.62 -8.34
CA ALA A 153 10.18 9.89 -9.61
C ALA A 153 10.93 8.55 -9.54
N TYR A 154 11.95 8.46 -8.69
CA TYR A 154 12.85 7.30 -8.65
C TYR A 154 12.38 6.19 -7.70
N HIS A 155 13.04 5.03 -7.82
CA HIS A 155 12.99 4.01 -6.79
C HIS A 155 13.55 4.61 -5.49
N THR A 156 12.75 4.56 -4.44
CA THR A 156 13.00 5.27 -3.18
C THR A 156 14.06 4.62 -2.29
N GLY A 157 14.54 3.43 -2.67
CA GLY A 157 15.45 2.61 -1.87
C GLY A 157 14.73 1.81 -0.78
N PHE A 158 13.40 1.65 -0.89
CA PHE A 158 12.62 0.80 0.00
C PHE A 158 13.15 -0.64 -0.02
N ASP A 159 13.41 -1.20 1.17
CA ASP A 159 13.83 -2.59 1.36
C ASP A 159 12.80 -3.30 2.23
N ALA A 160 11.93 -4.07 1.58
CA ALA A 160 10.87 -4.84 2.22
C ALA A 160 11.38 -5.78 3.33
N ARG A 161 12.64 -6.25 3.25
CA ARG A 161 13.20 -7.23 4.20
C ARG A 161 13.40 -6.66 5.61
N LYS A 162 13.31 -5.34 5.77
CA LYS A 162 13.41 -4.68 7.08
C LYS A 162 12.13 -4.74 7.91
N TYR A 163 11.00 -5.13 7.30
CA TYR A 163 9.68 -5.07 7.93
C TYR A 163 9.07 -6.47 7.97
N GLU A 164 8.90 -7.00 9.17
CA GLU A 164 8.32 -8.33 9.39
C GLU A 164 6.87 -8.40 8.89
N GLU A 165 6.14 -7.29 8.96
CA GLU A 165 4.75 -7.18 8.50
C GLU A 165 4.63 -7.46 7.00
N VAL A 166 5.64 -7.06 6.21
CA VAL A 166 5.64 -7.24 4.76
C VAL A 166 5.80 -8.71 4.38
N GLU A 167 6.71 -9.43 5.06
CA GLU A 167 6.90 -10.86 4.83
C GLU A 167 5.70 -11.68 5.34
N ALA A 168 5.18 -11.36 6.52
CA ALA A 168 3.95 -11.97 7.04
C ALA A 168 2.76 -11.75 6.11
N TYR A 169 2.60 -10.53 5.57
CA TYR A 169 1.55 -10.20 4.62
C TYR A 169 1.69 -11.00 3.33
N ARG A 170 2.89 -11.11 2.77
CA ARG A 170 3.14 -11.88 1.53
C ARG A 170 2.79 -13.36 1.68
N LEU A 171 3.13 -13.96 2.82
CA LEU A 171 2.80 -15.35 3.12
C LEU A 171 1.29 -15.56 3.24
N LEU A 172 0.64 -14.73 4.07
CA LEU A 172 -0.80 -14.83 4.31
C LEU A 172 -1.64 -14.48 3.07
N LEU A 173 -1.18 -13.56 2.22
CA LEU A 173 -1.88 -13.18 0.98
C LEU A 173 -2.03 -14.38 0.04
N ARG A 174 -1.01 -15.25 -0.03
CA ARG A 174 -1.07 -16.47 -0.86
C ARG A 174 -2.11 -17.45 -0.34
N GLU A 175 -2.13 -17.67 0.98
CA GLU A 175 -3.15 -18.50 1.64
C GLU A 175 -4.55 -17.92 1.42
N HIS A 176 -4.70 -16.61 1.58
CA HIS A 176 -5.96 -15.91 1.36
C HIS A 176 -6.50 -16.08 -0.07
N PHE A 177 -5.64 -16.00 -1.10
CA PHE A 177 -6.08 -16.26 -2.48
C PHE A 177 -6.44 -17.74 -2.72
N ALA A 178 -5.74 -18.68 -2.09
CA ALA A 178 -6.14 -20.08 -2.11
C ALA A 178 -7.52 -20.30 -1.47
N LEU A 179 -7.78 -19.66 -0.33
CA LEU A 179 -9.09 -19.68 0.34
C LEU A 179 -10.20 -19.08 -0.53
N LYS A 180 -9.96 -17.92 -1.17
CA LYS A 180 -10.94 -17.34 -2.11
C LYS A 180 -11.27 -18.29 -3.27
N SER A 181 -10.26 -18.97 -3.80
CA SER A 181 -10.43 -19.92 -4.91
C SER A 181 -11.23 -21.15 -4.46
N GLU A 182 -11.00 -21.61 -3.23
CA GLU A 182 -11.71 -22.73 -2.64
C GLU A 182 -13.18 -22.40 -2.34
N VAL A 183 -13.47 -21.21 -1.80
CA VAL A 183 -14.84 -20.70 -1.65
C VAL A 183 -15.56 -20.70 -3.00
N ALA A 184 -14.93 -20.15 -4.04
CA ALA A 184 -15.52 -20.11 -5.37
C ALA A 184 -15.81 -21.52 -5.92
N ARG A 185 -14.91 -22.49 -5.69
CA ARG A 185 -15.10 -23.89 -6.07
C ARG A 185 -16.30 -24.52 -5.35
N LEU A 186 -16.35 -24.40 -4.02
CA LEU A 186 -17.42 -24.97 -3.19
C LEU A 186 -18.79 -24.37 -3.52
N VAL A 187 -18.86 -23.05 -3.72
CA VAL A 187 -20.08 -22.37 -4.18
C VAL A 187 -20.54 -22.93 -5.53
N ALA A 188 -19.62 -23.10 -6.49
CA ALA A 188 -19.96 -23.67 -7.79
C ALA A 188 -20.47 -25.12 -7.68
N GLU A 189 -19.91 -25.93 -6.77
CA GLU A 189 -20.38 -27.30 -6.51
C GLU A 189 -21.80 -27.33 -5.91
N ILE A 190 -22.09 -26.45 -4.95
CA ILE A 190 -23.43 -26.31 -4.38
C ILE A 190 -24.43 -25.91 -5.48
N GLN A 191 -24.07 -24.97 -6.36
CA GLN A 191 -24.94 -24.56 -7.48
C GLN A 191 -25.16 -25.68 -8.49
N LYS A 192 -24.12 -26.45 -8.83
CA LYS A 192 -24.26 -27.64 -9.71
C LYS A 192 -25.16 -28.69 -9.08
N ALA A 193 -25.02 -28.95 -7.78
CA ALA A 193 -25.86 -29.90 -7.05
C ALA A 193 -27.34 -29.44 -7.01
N LYS A 194 -27.58 -28.13 -6.79
CA LYS A 194 -28.93 -27.53 -6.85
C LYS A 194 -29.54 -27.67 -8.24
N ALA A 195 -28.80 -27.35 -9.29
CA ALA A 195 -29.26 -27.49 -10.67
C ALA A 195 -29.59 -28.95 -11.02
N ARG A 196 -28.76 -29.90 -10.55
CA ARG A 196 -29.00 -31.33 -10.76
C ARG A 196 -30.27 -31.82 -10.07
N ALA A 197 -30.50 -31.40 -8.82
CA ALA A 197 -31.73 -31.73 -8.09
C ALA A 197 -32.98 -31.20 -8.81
N LEU A 198 -32.95 -29.94 -9.28
CA LEU A 198 -34.04 -29.35 -10.05
C LEU A 198 -34.31 -30.09 -11.37
N TRP A 199 -33.26 -30.56 -12.05
CA TRP A 199 -33.40 -31.39 -13.26
C TRP A 199 -34.07 -32.72 -12.95
N ASP A 200 -33.65 -33.40 -11.87
CA ASP A 200 -34.20 -34.68 -11.47
C ASP A 200 -35.64 -34.56 -10.92
N GLU A 201 -36.06 -33.37 -10.47
CA GLU A 201 -37.44 -33.04 -10.02
C GLU A 201 -38.39 -32.56 -11.13
N ALA A 202 -37.87 -32.22 -12.32
CA ALA A 202 -38.68 -31.73 -13.43
C ALA A 202 -39.45 -32.88 -14.12
N PRO A 203 -40.75 -32.69 -14.45
CA PRO A 203 -41.63 -33.73 -15.02
C PRO A 203 -41.35 -34.08 -16.49
#